data_AF-A0AA96Q7N3-F1
#
_entry.id   AF-A0AA96Q7N3-F1
#
_cell.length_a   1.000
_cell.length_b   1.000
_cell.length_c   1.000
_cell.angle_alpha   90.00
_cell.angle_beta   90.00
_cell.angle_gamma   90.00
#
_symmetry.space_group_name_H-M   'P 1'
#
loop_
_entity.id
_entity.type
_entity.pdbx_description
1 polymer ?
#
loop_
_entity_poly.entity_id
_entity_poly.type
_entity_poly.pdbx_seq_one_letter_code
_entity_poly.pdbx_strand_id
1 'polypeptide(L)'
;MALVVTAVVLPLVVVLLVLTRVLGGDDATDGPAGDAVADVDGAPVPGRADLPPLPVQVPPVTPEADAACPALMAELPLELAGEQSRPVQSDSPFAYAWGEPPVVLVCGVERPAALEPTSPLIQISGVNWLVDTTDPERIMWTAVDRPVYLQVTVSADTDSAPVTALGPVINDTLPLQPIDTGD
;
A
#
# COMPACT_ATOMS: atom_id res chain seq x y z
N MET A 1 -10.27 -12.32 -69.17
CA MET A 1 -9.61 -13.34 -68.31
C MET A 1 -8.48 -12.67 -67.52
N ALA A 2 -8.80 -12.03 -66.39
CA ALA A 2 -7.80 -11.48 -65.45
C ALA A 2 -8.50 -11.06 -64.15
N LEU A 3 -8.98 -12.00 -63.32
CA LEU A 3 -9.53 -11.64 -62.00
C LEU A 3 -9.59 -12.80 -60.97
N VAL A 4 -8.84 -13.88 -61.17
CA VAL A 4 -8.85 -15.04 -60.23
C VAL A 4 -7.52 -15.17 -59.46
N VAL A 5 -6.49 -14.39 -59.81
CA VAL A 5 -5.13 -14.60 -59.27
C VAL A 5 -4.91 -13.96 -57.89
N THR A 6 -5.74 -13.01 -57.44
CA THR A 6 -5.56 -12.33 -56.14
C THR A 6 -6.09 -13.11 -54.94
N ALA A 7 -7.01 -14.07 -55.13
CA ALA A 7 -7.63 -14.79 -54.01
C ALA A 7 -6.71 -15.83 -53.35
N VAL A 8 -5.64 -16.27 -54.03
CA VAL A 8 -4.75 -17.34 -53.54
C VAL A 8 -3.41 -16.79 -53.00
N VAL A 9 -3.02 -15.58 -53.39
CA VAL A 9 -1.75 -14.97 -52.96
C VAL A 9 -1.78 -14.61 -51.48
N LEU A 10 -2.89 -14.03 -51.00
CA LEU A 10 -3.02 -13.62 -49.61
C LEU A 10 -2.90 -14.81 -48.61
N PRO A 11 -3.63 -15.93 -48.78
CA PRO A 11 -3.49 -17.05 -47.85
C PRO A 11 -2.10 -17.70 -47.90
N LEU A 12 -1.45 -17.74 -49.08
CA LEU A 12 -0.08 -18.27 -49.19
C LEU A 12 0.96 -17.42 -48.46
N VAL A 13 0.87 -16.09 -48.57
CA VAL A 13 1.79 -15.17 -47.86
C VAL A 13 1.62 -15.29 -46.35
N VAL A 14 0.38 -15.40 -45.86
CA VAL A 14 0.10 -15.59 -44.44
C VAL A 14 0.66 -16.93 -43.94
N VAL A 15 0.43 -18.03 -44.65
CA VAL A 15 0.98 -19.35 -44.28
C VAL A 15 2.51 -19.33 -44.28
N LEU A 16 3.13 -18.68 -45.26
CA LEU A 16 4.59 -18.56 -45.34
C LEU A 16 5.15 -17.76 -44.14
N LEU A 17 4.51 -16.65 -43.76
CA LEU A 17 4.89 -15.82 -42.61
C LEU A 17 4.72 -16.54 -41.27
N VAL A 18 3.68 -17.39 -41.15
CA VAL A 18 3.51 -18.22 -39.95
C VAL A 18 4.58 -19.31 -39.90
N LEU A 19 4.88 -19.95 -41.03
CA LEU A 19 5.92 -20.99 -41.10
C LEU A 19 7.32 -20.45 -40.80
N THR A 20 7.69 -19.27 -41.27
CA THR A 20 9.00 -18.66 -40.94
C THR A 20 9.12 -18.23 -39.49
N ARG A 21 8.02 -17.94 -38.80
CA ARG A 21 8.05 -17.66 -37.35
C ARG A 21 8.05 -18.93 -36.49
N VAL A 22 7.48 -20.03 -36.99
CA VAL A 22 7.40 -21.31 -36.26
C VAL A 22 8.64 -22.17 -36.46
N LEU A 23 9.20 -22.15 -37.67
CA LEU A 23 10.46 -22.80 -38.00
C LEU A 23 11.55 -21.73 -37.93
N GLY A 24 12.03 -21.46 -36.71
CA GLY A 24 13.14 -20.53 -36.49
C GLY A 24 14.27 -20.81 -37.47
N GLY A 25 14.59 -19.82 -38.29
CA GLY A 25 15.75 -19.87 -39.17
C GLY A 25 17.02 -19.80 -38.34
N ASP A 26 17.71 -20.93 -38.22
CA ASP A 26 19.07 -21.03 -37.74
C ASP A 26 20.03 -20.37 -38.74
N ASP A 27 20.31 -19.07 -38.57
CA ASP A 27 21.55 -18.49 -39.09
C ASP A 27 22.66 -18.78 -38.08
N ALA A 28 23.51 -19.74 -38.45
CA ALA A 28 24.70 -20.12 -37.72
C ALA A 28 25.74 -18.99 -37.76
N THR A 29 26.02 -18.41 -36.59
CA THR A 29 27.27 -17.69 -36.32
C THR A 29 27.95 -18.32 -35.10
N ASP A 30 28.93 -19.16 -35.40
CA ASP A 30 29.96 -19.64 -34.47
C ASP A 30 30.68 -18.45 -33.83
N GLY A 31 30.64 -18.36 -32.49
CA GLY A 31 31.34 -17.35 -31.69
C GLY A 31 31.58 -17.87 -30.27
N PRO A 32 32.73 -17.61 -29.65
CA PRO A 32 33.25 -18.41 -28.54
C PRO A 32 32.39 -18.25 -27.28
N ALA A 33 32.11 -19.38 -26.62
CA ALA A 33 31.51 -19.45 -25.30
C ALA A 33 32.41 -18.75 -24.27
N GLY A 34 32.18 -17.45 -24.08
CA GLY A 34 32.51 -16.78 -22.83
C GLY A 34 31.39 -17.05 -21.83
N ASP A 35 31.75 -17.32 -20.58
CA ASP A 35 30.87 -17.42 -19.42
C ASP A 35 30.11 -16.10 -19.18
N ALA A 36 29.16 -15.78 -20.07
CA ALA A 36 28.20 -14.72 -19.87
C ALA A 36 27.16 -15.23 -18.88
N VAL A 37 27.51 -15.22 -17.60
CA VAL A 37 26.51 -15.11 -16.54
C VAL A 37 25.77 -13.80 -16.82
N ALA A 38 24.52 -13.91 -17.26
CA ALA A 38 23.66 -12.76 -17.37
C ALA A 38 23.58 -12.14 -15.98
N ASP A 39 24.13 -10.94 -15.82
CA ASP A 39 23.90 -10.11 -14.66
C ASP A 39 22.41 -9.75 -14.70
N VAL A 40 21.61 -10.55 -13.99
CA VAL A 40 20.24 -10.17 -13.65
C VAL A 40 20.40 -9.14 -12.56
N ASP A 41 20.54 -7.88 -12.98
CA ASP A 41 20.23 -6.71 -12.16
C ASP A 41 18.84 -6.97 -11.59
N GLY A 42 18.79 -7.51 -10.36
CA GLY A 42 17.54 -7.77 -9.69
C GLY A 42 16.80 -6.45 -9.62
N ALA A 43 15.58 -6.40 -10.16
CA ALA A 43 14.70 -5.25 -9.94
C ALA A 43 14.75 -4.93 -8.44
N PRO A 44 15.02 -3.67 -8.03
CA PRO A 44 15.13 -3.32 -6.62
C PRO A 44 13.91 -3.88 -5.89
N VAL A 45 14.14 -4.79 -4.94
CA VAL A 45 13.06 -5.23 -4.05
C VAL A 45 12.57 -3.97 -3.36
N PRO A 46 11.27 -3.63 -3.44
CA PRO A 46 10.75 -2.45 -2.75
C PRO A 46 11.13 -2.57 -1.27
N GLY A 47 12.06 -1.73 -0.86
CA GLY A 47 12.57 -1.69 0.50
C GLY A 47 12.01 -0.49 1.23
N ARG A 48 12.16 -0.48 2.56
CA ARG A 48 11.96 0.75 3.32
C ARG A 48 12.90 1.84 2.80
N ALA A 49 12.43 3.08 2.82
CA ALA A 49 13.23 4.26 2.53
C ALA A 49 14.48 4.29 3.44
N ASP A 50 15.61 4.70 2.86
CA ASP A 50 16.86 4.92 3.59
C ASP A 50 16.79 6.26 4.34
N LEU A 51 16.02 6.27 5.42
CA LEU A 51 15.79 7.41 6.31
C LEU A 51 16.17 7.02 7.75
N PRO A 52 16.61 7.99 8.57
CA PRO A 52 16.82 7.74 9.98
C PRO A 52 15.50 7.27 10.64
N PRO A 53 15.58 6.33 11.62
CA PRO A 53 14.39 5.89 12.35
C PRO A 53 13.63 7.05 12.96
N LEU A 54 12.33 7.10 12.71
CA LEU A 54 11.43 8.11 13.26
C LEU A 54 11.04 7.71 14.69
N PRO A 55 11.33 8.51 15.72
CA PRO A 55 10.82 8.27 17.06
C PRO A 55 9.31 8.47 17.09
N VAL A 56 8.55 7.43 17.49
CA VAL A 56 7.09 7.47 17.60
C VAL A 56 6.69 7.06 19.00
N GLN A 57 5.92 7.93 19.65
CA GLN A 57 5.33 7.63 20.94
C GLN A 57 4.08 6.76 20.75
N VAL A 58 3.98 5.73 21.57
CA VAL A 58 2.92 4.72 21.52
C VAL A 58 2.40 4.52 22.94
N PRO A 59 1.07 4.42 23.13
CA PRO A 59 0.53 4.12 24.45
C PRO A 59 0.87 2.70 24.88
N PRO A 60 0.72 2.38 26.18
CA PRO A 60 0.80 1.02 26.66
C PRO A 60 -0.15 0.09 25.88
N VAL A 61 0.33 -1.08 25.50
CA VAL A 61 -0.46 -2.06 24.75
C VAL A 61 -1.56 -2.62 25.65
N THR A 62 -2.82 -2.41 25.27
CA THR A 62 -3.98 -3.03 25.92
C THR A 62 -4.20 -4.45 25.40
N PRO A 63 -4.96 -5.31 26.11
CA PRO A 63 -5.33 -6.64 25.61
C PRO A 63 -6.07 -6.61 24.26
N GLU A 64 -6.91 -5.59 24.03
CA GLU A 64 -7.61 -5.39 22.76
C GLU A 64 -6.63 -5.07 21.63
N ALA A 65 -5.66 -4.18 21.88
CA ALA A 65 -4.59 -3.87 20.94
C ALA A 65 -3.72 -5.09 20.63
N ASP A 66 -3.35 -5.88 21.65
CA ASP A 66 -2.56 -7.10 21.48
C ASP A 66 -3.31 -8.16 20.64
N ALA A 67 -4.63 -8.22 20.75
CA ALA A 67 -5.46 -9.14 19.97
C ALA A 67 -5.68 -8.68 18.51
N ALA A 68 -5.82 -7.37 18.27
CA ALA A 68 -6.27 -6.83 16.99
C ALA A 68 -5.12 -6.30 16.11
N CYS A 69 -4.19 -5.55 16.68
CA CYS A 69 -3.15 -4.84 15.93
C CYS A 69 -2.17 -5.76 15.17
N PRO A 70 -1.79 -6.97 15.65
CA PRO A 70 -0.84 -7.80 14.91
C PRO A 70 -1.29 -8.13 13.47
N ALA A 71 -2.60 -8.36 13.26
CA ALA A 71 -3.14 -8.64 11.93
C ALA A 71 -3.01 -7.43 11.00
N LEU A 72 -3.35 -6.23 11.49
CA LEU A 72 -3.19 -4.99 10.73
C LEU A 72 -1.72 -4.75 10.37
N MET A 73 -0.83 -4.83 11.36
CA MET A 73 0.60 -4.52 11.19
C MET A 73 1.29 -5.45 10.19
N ALA A 74 0.83 -6.69 10.07
CA ALA A 74 1.37 -7.67 9.13
C ALA A 74 1.01 -7.38 7.65
N GLU A 75 -0.13 -6.71 7.42
CA GLU A 75 -0.66 -6.42 6.08
C GLU A 75 -0.41 -4.98 5.63
N LEU A 76 0.26 -4.15 6.45
CA LEU A 76 0.59 -2.78 6.08
C LEU A 76 1.52 -2.75 4.86
N PRO A 77 1.22 -1.91 3.85
CA PRO A 77 1.98 -1.92 2.62
C PRO A 77 3.35 -1.27 2.80
N LEU A 78 4.32 -1.68 1.99
CA LEU A 78 5.64 -1.05 1.94
C LEU A 78 5.61 0.33 1.26
N GLU A 79 4.59 0.63 0.47
CA GLU A 79 4.35 1.93 -0.17
C GLU A 79 2.91 2.37 0.14
N LEU A 80 2.72 3.62 0.53
CA LEU A 80 1.41 4.20 0.81
C LEU A 80 1.27 5.53 0.10
N ALA A 81 0.31 5.62 -0.83
CA ALA A 81 0.04 6.85 -1.59
C ALA A 81 1.29 7.44 -2.28
N GLY A 82 2.19 6.58 -2.79
CA GLY A 82 3.44 6.98 -3.44
C GLY A 82 4.62 7.19 -2.49
N GLU A 83 4.40 7.07 -1.18
CA GLU A 83 5.44 7.21 -0.16
C GLU A 83 5.94 5.85 0.33
N GLN A 84 7.26 5.64 0.28
CA GLN A 84 7.88 4.44 0.81
C GLN A 84 7.80 4.40 2.35
N SER A 85 7.58 3.22 2.89
CA SER A 85 7.66 2.95 4.33
C SER A 85 9.04 3.30 4.86
N ARG A 86 9.13 3.75 6.12
CA ARG A 86 10.39 4.16 6.76
C ARG A 86 10.62 3.43 8.08
N PRO A 87 11.85 3.37 8.59
CA PRO A 87 12.12 2.83 9.91
C PRO A 87 11.46 3.67 11.01
N VAL A 88 10.93 3.00 12.04
CA VAL A 88 10.31 3.61 13.23
C VAL A 88 11.02 3.10 14.48
N GLN A 89 11.23 3.99 15.46
CA GLN A 89 11.68 3.67 16.80
C GLN A 89 10.55 3.94 17.80
N SER A 90 10.05 2.89 18.44
CA SER A 90 8.95 2.95 19.40
C SER A 90 9.09 1.86 20.46
N ASP A 91 8.43 2.03 21.60
CA ASP A 91 8.42 1.05 22.69
C ASP A 91 7.42 -0.10 22.46
N SER A 92 6.65 -0.04 21.37
CA SER A 92 5.66 -1.04 20.95
C SER A 92 5.80 -1.33 19.45
N PRO A 93 5.50 -2.56 19.00
CA PRO A 93 5.47 -2.91 17.58
C PRO A 93 4.29 -2.29 16.81
N PHE A 94 3.34 -1.61 17.47
CA PHE A 94 2.10 -1.12 16.85
C PHE A 94 2.21 0.31 16.29
N ALA A 95 3.40 0.69 15.83
CA ALA A 95 3.64 1.93 15.09
C ALA A 95 4.30 1.64 13.73
N TYR A 96 3.85 2.37 12.71
CA TYR A 96 4.37 2.28 11.35
C TYR A 96 4.39 3.66 10.70
N ALA A 97 5.30 3.90 9.76
CA ALA A 97 5.35 5.18 9.07
C ALA A 97 5.81 5.07 7.62
N TRP A 98 5.43 6.07 6.82
CA TRP A 98 5.82 6.25 5.43
C TRP A 98 6.29 7.68 5.19
N GLY A 99 7.19 7.88 4.24
CA GLY A 99 7.52 9.19 3.68
C GLY A 99 8.26 10.17 4.59
N GLU A 100 8.55 11.34 4.03
CA GLU A 100 9.09 12.52 4.68
C GLU A 100 8.55 13.76 3.93
N PRO A 101 7.56 14.51 4.46
CA PRO A 101 7.02 14.44 5.82
C PRO A 101 6.31 13.12 6.14
N PRO A 102 6.34 12.65 7.39
CA PRO A 102 5.87 11.32 7.71
C PRO A 102 4.35 11.22 7.79
N VAL A 103 3.79 10.16 7.19
CA VAL A 103 2.49 9.60 7.55
C VAL A 103 2.73 8.58 8.66
N VAL A 104 2.24 8.83 9.87
CA VAL A 104 2.46 7.98 11.04
C VAL A 104 1.16 7.27 11.42
N LEU A 105 1.20 5.94 11.47
CA LEU A 105 0.12 5.09 11.96
C LEU A 105 0.47 4.52 13.33
N VAL A 106 -0.44 4.66 14.29
CA VAL A 106 -0.37 4.00 15.60
C VAL A 106 -1.66 3.23 15.84
N CYS A 107 -1.55 1.91 16.02
CA CYS A 107 -2.69 1.03 16.31
C CYS A 107 -2.87 0.83 17.82
N GLY A 108 -4.11 0.86 18.28
CA GLY A 108 -4.43 0.67 19.70
C GLY A 108 -4.23 1.93 20.52
N VAL A 109 -4.56 3.10 19.97
CA VAL A 109 -4.55 4.35 20.75
C VAL A 109 -5.70 4.37 21.76
N GLU A 110 -5.60 5.25 22.76
CA GLU A 110 -6.71 5.51 23.67
C GLU A 110 -7.92 6.07 22.93
N ARG A 111 -9.12 5.83 23.47
CA ARG A 111 -10.36 6.42 22.95
C ARG A 111 -10.21 7.94 22.89
N PRO A 112 -10.37 8.59 21.71
CA PRO A 112 -10.27 10.03 21.61
C PRO A 112 -11.29 10.71 22.53
N ALA A 113 -10.84 11.65 23.36
CA ALA A 113 -11.73 12.39 24.26
C ALA A 113 -12.79 13.21 23.50
N ALA A 114 -12.51 13.59 22.25
CA ALA A 114 -13.43 14.31 21.37
C ALA A 114 -14.47 13.40 20.67
N LEU A 115 -14.43 12.08 20.90
CA LEU A 115 -15.45 11.16 20.40
C LEU A 115 -16.68 11.20 21.31
N GLU A 116 -17.74 11.83 20.82
CA GLU A 116 -19.05 12.00 21.45
C GLU A 116 -20.13 11.42 20.53
N PRO A 117 -21.35 11.12 21.04
CA PRO A 117 -22.45 10.58 20.22
C PRO A 117 -22.80 11.39 18.97
N THR A 118 -22.52 12.69 18.98
CA THR A 118 -22.81 13.62 17.88
C THR A 118 -21.57 14.10 17.15
N SER A 119 -20.40 13.50 17.40
CA SER A 119 -19.15 13.91 16.74
C SER A 119 -19.27 13.75 15.22
N PRO A 120 -18.81 14.74 14.44
CA PRO A 120 -18.79 14.62 13.00
C PRO A 120 -17.74 13.58 12.60
N LEU A 121 -18.18 12.56 11.86
CA LEU A 121 -17.29 11.53 11.32
C LEU A 121 -17.26 11.62 9.80
N ILE A 122 -16.07 11.39 9.23
CA ILE A 122 -15.89 11.29 7.78
C ILE A 122 -15.75 9.82 7.43
N GLN A 123 -16.64 9.32 6.57
CA GLN A 123 -16.52 7.96 6.05
C GLN A 123 -15.67 7.96 4.78
N ILE A 124 -14.54 7.26 4.81
CA ILE A 124 -13.63 7.08 3.67
C ILE A 124 -13.31 5.59 3.57
N SER A 125 -13.46 5.02 2.37
CA SER A 125 -13.14 3.61 2.11
C SER A 125 -13.77 2.63 3.11
N GLY A 126 -14.98 2.92 3.61
CA GLY A 126 -15.70 2.06 4.57
C GLY A 126 -15.21 2.15 6.03
N VAL A 127 -14.32 3.10 6.34
CA VAL A 127 -13.84 3.38 7.70
C VAL A 127 -14.44 4.72 8.16
N ASN A 128 -14.94 4.78 9.40
CA ASN A 128 -15.42 6.03 9.99
C ASN A 128 -14.28 6.71 10.76
N TRP A 129 -13.87 7.88 10.28
CA TRP A 129 -12.77 8.65 10.82
C TRP A 129 -13.27 9.84 11.64
N LEU A 130 -12.82 9.94 12.89
CA LEU A 130 -12.81 11.19 13.64
C LEU A 130 -11.57 11.98 13.22
N VAL A 131 -11.75 13.26 12.86
CA VAL A 131 -10.67 14.12 12.37
C VAL A 131 -10.41 15.25 13.34
N ASP A 132 -9.18 15.35 13.81
CA ASP A 132 -8.70 16.43 14.66
C ASP A 132 -7.70 17.30 13.88
N THR A 133 -8.05 18.58 13.73
CA THR A 133 -7.25 19.62 13.08
C THR A 133 -6.95 20.77 14.05
N THR A 134 -6.96 20.52 15.36
CA THR A 134 -6.68 21.54 16.39
C THR A 134 -5.22 21.99 16.36
N ASP A 135 -4.32 21.11 15.94
CA ASP A 135 -2.93 21.42 15.65
C ASP A 135 -2.79 21.99 14.23
N PRO A 136 -2.23 23.20 14.03
CA PRO A 136 -2.12 23.82 12.72
C PRO A 136 -1.10 23.15 11.79
N GLU A 137 -0.21 22.28 12.30
CA GLU A 137 0.86 21.66 11.52
C GLU A 137 0.53 20.22 11.08
N ARG A 138 -0.52 19.61 11.66
CA ARG A 138 -0.87 18.21 11.41
C ARG A 138 -2.36 17.93 11.50
N ILE A 139 -2.79 16.86 10.85
CA ILE A 139 -4.14 16.32 10.94
C ILE A 139 -4.07 14.93 11.54
N MET A 140 -4.90 14.66 12.54
CA MET A 140 -5.01 13.35 13.17
C MET A 140 -6.33 12.70 12.78
N TRP A 141 -6.25 11.62 12.02
CA TRP A 141 -7.38 10.79 11.61
C TRP A 141 -7.45 9.58 12.53
N THR A 142 -8.54 9.40 13.27
CA THR A 142 -8.72 8.22 14.13
C THR A 142 -9.89 7.39 13.65
N ALA A 143 -9.65 6.12 13.30
CA ALA A 143 -10.73 5.17 13.01
C ALA A 143 -11.42 4.77 14.31
N VAL A 144 -12.75 4.88 14.36
CA VAL A 144 -13.56 4.74 15.60
C VAL A 144 -14.60 3.63 15.55
N ASP A 145 -14.65 2.89 14.45
CA ASP A 145 -15.62 1.83 14.15
C ASP A 145 -14.95 0.45 14.02
N ARG A 146 -13.85 0.25 14.75
CA ARG A 146 -13.01 -0.96 14.80
C ARG A 146 -12.85 -1.41 16.26
N PRO A 147 -12.45 -2.67 16.55
CA PRO A 147 -12.26 -3.16 17.92
C PRO A 147 -11.18 -2.41 18.70
N VAL A 148 -10.34 -1.64 18.01
CA VAL A 148 -9.29 -0.78 18.56
C VAL A 148 -9.28 0.53 17.80
N TYR A 149 -8.89 1.62 18.47
CA TYR A 149 -8.71 2.90 17.80
C TYR A 149 -7.38 2.91 17.05
N LEU A 150 -7.44 3.30 15.78
CA LEU A 150 -6.27 3.41 14.90
C LEU A 150 -6.09 4.88 14.53
N GLN A 151 -4.94 5.46 14.87
CA GLN A 151 -4.64 6.84 14.56
C GLN A 151 -3.65 6.94 13.40
N VAL A 152 -3.93 7.82 12.46
CA VAL A 152 -3.06 8.23 11.37
C VAL A 152 -2.81 9.72 11.49
N THR A 153 -1.56 10.10 11.72
CA THR A 153 -1.13 11.50 11.77
C THR A 153 -0.42 11.85 10.46
N VAL A 154 -0.83 12.94 9.84
CA VAL A 154 -0.24 13.48 8.60
C VAL A 154 0.04 14.97 8.76
N SER A 155 0.88 15.56 7.90
CA SER A 155 1.06 17.01 7.86
C SER A 155 -0.23 17.73 7.43
N ALA A 156 -0.40 18.99 7.82
CA ALA A 156 -1.61 19.75 7.53
C ALA A 156 -1.86 20.01 6.02
N ASP A 157 -0.83 19.90 5.19
CA ASP A 157 -0.90 20.01 3.73
C ASP A 157 -1.16 18.66 3.02
N THR A 158 -1.11 17.54 3.76
CA THR A 158 -1.41 16.22 3.22
C THR A 158 -2.92 16.06 2.97
N ASP A 159 -3.29 15.55 1.79
CA ASP A 159 -4.68 15.26 1.45
C ASP A 159 -5.18 13.92 2.07
N SER A 160 -6.36 13.45 1.67
CA SER A 160 -6.95 12.22 2.19
C SER A 160 -6.43 10.94 1.52
N ALA A 161 -5.46 11.00 0.60
CA ALA A 161 -4.97 9.83 -0.12
C ALA A 161 -4.40 8.74 0.81
N PRO A 162 -3.61 9.05 1.86
CA PRO A 162 -3.09 8.02 2.76
C PRO A 162 -4.19 7.24 3.50
N VAL A 163 -5.17 7.93 4.08
CA VAL A 163 -6.30 7.26 4.78
C VAL A 163 -7.24 6.55 3.82
N THR A 164 -7.36 7.04 2.58
CA THR A 164 -8.11 6.35 1.51
C THR A 164 -7.44 5.02 1.16
N ALA A 165 -6.11 5.03 1.01
CA ALA A 165 -5.30 3.86 0.66
C ALA A 165 -5.19 2.83 1.79
N LEU A 166 -5.24 3.26 3.06
CA LEU A 166 -5.26 2.35 4.21
C LEU A 166 -6.61 1.64 4.39
N GLY A 167 -7.71 2.21 3.89
CA GLY A 167 -9.05 1.69 4.11
C GLY A 167 -9.25 0.19 3.82
N PRO A 168 -8.83 -0.33 2.65
CA PRO A 168 -8.91 -1.77 2.36
C PRO A 168 -8.19 -2.64 3.38
N VAL A 169 -6.94 -2.30 3.74
CA VAL A 169 -6.14 -3.05 4.71
C VAL A 169 -6.82 -3.03 6.09
N ILE A 170 -7.36 -1.88 6.50
CA ILE A 170 -8.11 -1.76 7.76
C ILE A 170 -9.37 -2.64 7.74
N ASN A 171 -10.12 -2.65 6.64
CA ASN A 171 -11.35 -3.45 6.52
C ASN A 171 -11.09 -4.95 6.53
N ASP A 172 -10.00 -5.39 5.92
CA ASP A 172 -9.64 -6.80 5.81
C ASP A 172 -9.07 -7.37 7.12
N THR A 173 -8.44 -6.53 7.94
CA THR A 173 -7.73 -6.97 9.15
C THR A 173 -8.47 -6.64 10.45
N LEU A 174 -9.26 -5.56 10.47
CA LEU A 174 -9.99 -5.11 11.65
C LEU A 174 -11.50 -5.16 11.35
N PRO A 175 -12.27 -6.04 11.99
CA PRO A 175 -13.70 -6.14 11.74
C PRO A 175 -14.43 -4.87 12.17
N LEU A 176 -15.45 -4.49 11.41
CA LEU A 176 -16.32 -3.37 11.75
C LEU A 176 -17.06 -3.65 13.08
N GLN A 177 -17.10 -2.66 13.95
CA GLN A 177 -17.86 -2.69 15.21
C GLN A 177 -18.73 -1.44 15.36
N PRO A 178 -19.80 -1.51 16.17
CA PRO A 178 -20.52 -0.31 16.61
C PRO A 178 -19.55 0.68 17.25
N ILE A 179 -19.72 1.96 16.93
CA ILE A 179 -18.87 3.03 17.49
C ILE A 179 -19.22 3.18 18.97
N ASP A 180 -18.20 3.09 19.83
CA ASP A 180 -18.35 3.33 21.26
C ASP A 180 -18.47 4.84 21.55
N THR A 181 -19.70 5.27 21.85
CA THR A 181 -20.06 6.65 22.17
C THR A 181 -19.84 7.03 23.63
N GLY A 182 -19.36 6.10 24.48
CA GLY A 182 -18.98 6.38 25.87
C GLY A 182 -20.13 6.46 26.87
N ASP A 183 -21.23 5.74 26.62
CA ASP A 183 -22.41 5.67 27.49
C ASP A 183 -22.20 4.88 28.80
#